data_AF-A0A841JS02-F1
#
_entry.id   AF-A0A841JS02-F1
#
_cell.length_a   1.000
_cell.length_b   1.000
_cell.length_c   1.000
_cell.angle_alpha   90.00
_cell.angle_beta   90.00
_cell.angle_gamma   90.00
#
_symmetry.space_group_name_H-M   'P 1'
#
loop_
_entity.id
_entity.type
_entity.pdbx_description
1 polymer ?
#
loop_
_entity_poly.entity_id
_entity_poly.type
_entity_poly.pdbx_seq_one_letter_code
_entity_poly.pdbx_strand_id
1 'polypeptide(L)'
;MPGQDIYLVERIQTGVRIEKRLLKVLKGLAEYCDLTLGDLLEGIVLHALEGKCALSPKTLAQVAALKKIYGLDLTAETSHRLKEKPAPKAKGDKK
;
A
#
# COMPACT_ATOMS: atom_id res chain seq x y z
N MET A 1 -5.89 -25.85 16.20
CA MET A 1 -5.44 -24.68 15.41
C MET A 1 -4.52 -25.23 14.34
N PRO A 2 -4.79 -25.04 13.04
CA PRO A 2 -3.88 -25.53 12.01
C PRO A 2 -2.50 -24.90 12.23
N GLY A 3 -1.47 -25.74 12.10
CA GLY A 3 -0.12 -25.52 12.60
C GLY A 3 0.49 -24.20 12.16
N GLN A 4 1.24 -23.58 13.08
CA GLN A 4 2.16 -22.51 12.75
C GLN A 4 3.34 -23.12 11.98
N ASP A 5 3.12 -23.45 10.71
CA ASP A 5 4.21 -23.83 9.83
C ASP A 5 5.08 -22.59 9.62
N ILE A 6 6.31 -22.65 10.13
CA ILE A 6 7.30 -21.59 9.94
C ILE A 6 7.86 -21.77 8.53
N TYR A 7 7.46 -20.90 7.61
CA TYR A 7 8.02 -20.85 6.27
C TYR A 7 9.32 -20.05 6.28
N LEU A 8 10.43 -20.68 5.91
CA LEU A 8 11.69 -19.99 5.62
C LEU A 8 11.55 -19.24 4.30
N VAL A 9 11.70 -17.91 4.35
CA VAL A 9 11.54 -17.04 3.18
C VAL A 9 12.76 -16.12 3.03
N GLU A 10 13.11 -15.84 1.78
CA GLU A 10 14.10 -14.82 1.43
C GLU A 10 13.40 -13.49 1.13
N ARG A 11 13.87 -12.40 1.75
CA ARG A 11 13.32 -11.05 1.53
C ARG A 11 14.31 -10.21 0.76
N ILE A 12 13.84 -9.60 -0.33
CA ILE A 12 14.64 -8.69 -1.17
C ILE A 12 14.06 -7.28 -1.05
N GLN A 13 14.94 -6.29 -0.88
CA GLN A 13 14.54 -4.89 -0.88
C GLN A 13 14.17 -4.43 -2.28
N THR A 14 13.00 -3.83 -2.44
CA THR A 14 12.50 -3.36 -3.74
C THR A 14 12.48 -1.84 -3.84
N GLY A 15 12.92 -1.31 -4.98
CA GLY A 15 12.94 0.13 -5.29
C GLY A 15 11.68 0.63 -5.99
N VAL A 16 10.51 0.09 -5.65
CA VAL A 16 9.25 0.42 -6.34
C VAL A 16 8.78 1.83 -6.01
N ARG A 17 8.19 2.51 -7.01
CA ARG A 17 7.49 3.79 -6.82
C ARG A 17 6.02 3.52 -6.53
N ILE A 18 5.50 4.13 -5.47
CA ILE A 18 4.11 4.01 -5.03
C ILE A 18 3.52 5.40 -4.93
N GLU A 19 2.24 5.56 -5.28
CA GLU A 19 1.54 6.83 -5.13
C GLU A 19 1.58 7.31 -3.66
N LYS A 20 1.88 8.59 -3.48
CA LYS A 20 2.21 9.18 -2.17
C LYS A 20 1.10 9.00 -1.13
N ARG A 21 -0.16 9.21 -1.50
CA ARG A 21 -1.31 9.12 -0.58
C ARG A 21 -1.63 7.65 -0.28
N LEU A 22 -1.55 6.77 -1.26
CA LEU A 22 -1.68 5.32 -1.09
C LEU A 22 -0.65 4.80 -0.10
N LEU A 23 0.62 5.18 -0.25
CA LEU A 23 1.66 4.77 0.70
C LEU A 23 1.36 5.25 2.13
N LYS A 24 0.80 6.45 2.31
CA LYS A 24 0.39 6.94 3.64
C LYS A 24 -0.75 6.13 4.24
N VAL A 25 -1.77 5.79 3.43
CA VAL A 25 -2.87 4.93 3.86
C VAL A 25 -2.34 3.55 4.27
N LEU A 26 -1.44 2.96 3.47
CA LEU A 26 -0.83 1.66 3.77
C LEU A 26 -0.01 1.69 5.06
N LYS A 27 0.80 2.72 5.27
CA LYS A 27 1.58 2.89 6.51
C LYS A 27 0.67 3.05 7.74
N GLY A 28 -0.38 3.87 7.64
CA GLY A 28 -1.33 4.04 8.72
C GLY A 28 -2.12 2.77 9.03
N LEU A 29 -2.42 1.96 8.01
CA LEU A 29 -3.07 0.67 8.18
C LEU A 29 -2.14 -0.37 8.83
N ALA A 30 -0.86 -0.38 8.44
CA ALA A 30 0.15 -1.26 9.02
C ALA A 30 0.29 -0.99 10.53
N GLU A 31 0.38 0.29 10.90
CA GLU A 31 0.39 0.72 12.30
C GLU A 31 -0.87 0.30 13.05
N TYR A 32 -2.06 0.47 12.44
CA TYR A 32 -3.33 0.06 13.05
C TYR A 32 -3.43 -1.45 13.33
N CYS A 33 -2.73 -2.26 12.52
CA CYS A 33 -2.74 -3.71 12.62
C CYS A 33 -1.54 -4.28 13.39
N ASP A 34 -0.65 -3.44 13.93
CA ASP A 34 0.62 -3.85 14.54
C ASP A 34 1.48 -4.73 13.60
N LEU A 35 1.46 -4.41 12.30
CA LEU A 35 2.19 -5.14 11.26
C LEU A 35 3.28 -4.27 10.64
N THR A 36 4.32 -4.91 10.10
CA THR A 36 5.24 -4.20 9.21
C THR A 36 4.55 -3.88 7.88
N LEU A 37 5.03 -2.86 7.17
CA LEU A 37 4.52 -2.55 5.82
C LEU A 37 4.72 -3.73 4.86
N GLY A 38 5.82 -4.49 5.03
CA GLY A 38 6.11 -5.68 4.23
C GLY A 38 5.08 -6.77 4.47
N ASP A 39 4.84 -7.14 5.73
CA ASP A 39 3.88 -8.20 6.07
C ASP A 39 2.45 -7.84 5.65
N LEU A 40 2.06 -6.56 5.80
CA LEU A 40 0.77 -6.07 5.31
C LEU A 40 0.65 -6.21 3.78
N LEU A 41 1.70 -5.82 3.05
CA LEU A 41 1.72 -5.91 1.59
C LEU A 41 1.68 -7.36 1.11
N GLU A 42 2.52 -8.23 1.68
CA GLU A 42 2.53 -9.66 1.38
C GLU A 42 1.16 -10.29 1.67
N GLY A 43 0.55 -9.97 2.81
CA GLY A 43 -0.78 -10.44 3.18
C GLY A 43 -1.86 -10.01 2.18
N ILE A 44 -1.87 -8.74 1.76
CA ILE A 44 -2.83 -8.24 0.76
C ILE A 44 -2.61 -8.90 -0.60
N VAL A 45 -1.35 -9.04 -1.02
CA VAL A 45 -0.99 -9.63 -2.32
C VAL A 45 -1.37 -11.11 -2.37
N LEU A 46 -1.06 -11.90 -1.33
CA LEU A 46 -1.43 -13.31 -1.27
C LEU A 46 -2.94 -13.51 -1.39
N HIS A 47 -3.73 -12.75 -0.63
CA HIS A 47 -5.19 -12.81 -0.74
C HIS A 47 -5.68 -12.39 -2.14
N ALA A 48 -5.11 -11.34 -2.72
CA ALA A 48 -5.48 -10.88 -4.07
C ALA A 48 -5.14 -11.92 -5.15
N LEU A 49 -4.00 -12.60 -5.05
CA LEU A 49 -3.61 -13.69 -5.94
C LEU A 49 -4.54 -14.91 -5.82
N GLU A 50 -5.11 -15.14 -4.63
CA GLU A 50 -6.13 -16.18 -4.40
C GLU A 50 -7.57 -15.71 -4.71
N GLY A 51 -7.76 -14.46 -5.14
CA GLY A 51 -9.09 -13.87 -5.37
C GLY A 51 -9.92 -13.68 -4.09
N LYS A 52 -9.27 -13.67 -2.91
CA LYS A 52 -9.92 -13.50 -1.59
C LYS A 52 -9.87 -12.05 -1.12
N CYS A 53 -10.77 -11.70 -0.21
CA CYS A 53 -10.73 -10.40 0.47
C CYS A 53 -9.69 -10.43 1.60
N ALA A 54 -8.67 -9.58 1.52
CA ALA A 54 -7.61 -9.49 2.52
C ALA A 54 -8.05 -8.79 3.83
N LEU A 55 -9.10 -7.96 3.76
CA LEU A 55 -9.45 -7.03 4.83
C LEU A 55 -10.83 -7.37 5.40
N SER A 56 -10.90 -7.45 6.73
CA SER A 56 -12.17 -7.60 7.43
C SER A 56 -13.05 -6.35 7.28
N PRO A 57 -14.38 -6.43 7.51
CA PRO A 57 -15.26 -5.25 7.50
C PRO A 57 -14.79 -4.12 8.43
N LYS A 58 -14.25 -4.47 9.60
CA LYS A 58 -13.67 -3.50 10.56
C LYS A 58 -12.43 -2.83 9.97
N THR A 59 -11.55 -3.59 9.34
CA THR A 59 -10.33 -3.09 8.70
C THR A 59 -10.67 -2.20 7.50
N LEU A 60 -11.67 -2.56 6.71
CA LEU A 60 -12.17 -1.74 5.60
C LEU A 60 -12.73 -0.38 6.07
N ALA A 61 -13.42 -0.34 7.21
CA ALA A 61 -13.88 0.91 7.81
C ALA A 61 -12.70 1.84 8.18
N GLN A 62 -11.61 1.27 8.71
CA GLN A 62 -10.40 2.03 9.01
C GLN A 62 -9.68 2.51 7.76
N VAL A 63 -9.60 1.68 6.72
CA VAL A 63 -9.09 2.12 5.42
C VAL A 63 -9.91 3.29 4.89
N ALA A 64 -11.25 3.26 4.98
CA ALA A 64 -12.08 4.39 4.56
C ALA A 64 -11.79 5.67 5.35
N ALA A 65 -11.56 5.57 6.66
CA ALA A 65 -11.16 6.72 7.49
C ALA A 65 -9.78 7.27 7.07
N LEU A 66 -8.78 6.40 6.88
CA LEU A 66 -7.45 6.80 6.44
C LEU A 66 -7.45 7.42 5.04
N LYS A 67 -8.27 6.89 4.12
CA LYS A 67 -8.47 7.48 2.78
C LYS A 67 -9.00 8.91 2.87
N LYS A 68 -9.94 9.19 3.77
CA LYS A 68 -10.43 10.56 4.01
C LYS A 68 -9.34 11.48 4.55
N ILE A 69 -8.58 11.02 5.56
CA ILE A 69 -7.48 11.80 6.17
C ILE A 69 -6.41 12.18 5.14
N TYR A 70 -6.01 11.23 4.28
CA TYR A 70 -4.96 11.46 3.29
C TYR A 70 -5.48 11.94 1.94
N GLY A 71 -6.79 12.14 1.80
CA GLY A 71 -7.45 12.54 0.55
C GLY A 71 -7.19 11.57 -0.60
N LEU A 72 -7.18 10.25 -0.34
CA LEU A 72 -7.02 9.22 -1.37
C LEU A 72 -8.37 8.88 -2.00
N ASP A 73 -8.54 9.32 -3.24
CA ASP A 73 -9.72 9.12 -4.09
C ASP A 73 -9.55 7.95 -5.08
N LEU A 74 -8.35 7.39 -5.19
CA LEU A 74 -8.05 6.29 -6.10
C LEU A 74 -8.79 5.00 -5.72
N THR A 75 -9.19 4.26 -6.75
CA THR A 75 -9.84 2.93 -6.69
C THR A 75 -9.08 1.93 -7.56
N ALA A 76 -9.42 0.64 -7.45
CA ALA A 76 -8.82 -0.42 -8.28
C ALA A 76 -8.93 -0.10 -9.79
N GLU A 77 -10.03 0.50 -10.24
CA GLU A 77 -10.26 0.91 -11.63
C GLU A 77 -9.29 1.99 -12.13
N THR A 78 -8.68 2.75 -11.21
CA THR A 78 -7.72 3.80 -11.54
C THR A 78 -6.28 3.31 -11.62
N SER A 79 -6.02 2.07 -11.20
CA SER A 79 -4.68 1.48 -11.08
C SER A 79 -3.85 1.58 -12.37
N HIS A 80 -4.47 1.30 -13.53
CA HIS A 80 -3.80 1.34 -14.84
C HIS A 80 -3.75 2.73 -15.50
N ARG A 81 -4.31 3.75 -14.84
CA ARG A 81 -4.45 5.12 -15.39
C ARG A 81 -3.56 6.14 -14.67
N LEU A 82 -2.73 5.70 -13.73
CA LEU A 82 -1.83 6.56 -12.98
C LEU A 82 -0.73 7.11 -13.88
N LYS A 83 -0.52 8.43 -13.83
CA LYS A 83 0.59 9.12 -14.50
C LYS A 83 1.41 9.89 -13.48
N GLU A 84 2.72 9.84 -13.65
CA GLU A 84 3.65 10.60 -12.82
C GLU A 84 3.44 12.09 -13.01
N LYS A 85 3.52 12.86 -11.92
CA LYS A 85 3.61 14.32 -12.05
C LYS A 85 4.95 14.67 -12.69
N PRO A 86 4.99 15.58 -13.68
CA PRO A 86 6.26 16.03 -14.22
C PRO A 86 7.11 16.61 -13.08
N ALA A 87 8.38 16.23 -13.04
CA ALA A 87 9.31 16.79 -12.07
C ALA A 87 9.32 18.32 -12.19
N PRO A 88 9.42 19.06 -11.08
CA PRO A 88 9.54 20.52 -11.15
C PRO A 88 10.78 20.85 -11.99
N LYS A 89 10.59 21.62 -13.08
CA LYS A 89 11.71 22.08 -13.91
C LYS A 89 12.67 22.87 -13.03
N ALA A 90 13.92 22.44 -12.96
CA ALA A 90 14.97 23.21 -12.31
C ALA A 90 14.99 24.61 -12.92
N LYS A 91 14.86 25.64 -12.08
CA LYS A 91 15.09 27.03 -12.50
C LYS A 91 16.54 27.08 -12.98
N GLY A 92 16.73 27.26 -14.29
CA GLY A 92 18.06 27.43 -14.87
C GLY A 92 18.78 28.57 -14.17
N ASP A 93 19.99 28.29 -13.72
CA ASP A 93 20.95 29.27 -13.23
C ASP A 93 21.02 30.43 -14.23
N LYS A 94 20.57 31.61 -13.80
CA LYS A 94 20.90 32.86 -14.50
C LYS A 94 22.36 33.13 -14.21
N LYS A 95 23.15 32.94 -15.27
CA LYS A 95 24.55 33.32 -15.44
C LYS A 95 24.85 34.75 -14.99
#